data_AF-A0A6L7CMD9-F1
#
_entry.id   AF-A0A6L7CMD9-F1
#
_cell.length_a   1.000
_cell.length_b   1.000
_cell.length_c   1.000
_cell.angle_alpha   90.00
_cell.angle_beta   90.00
_cell.angle_gamma   90.00
#
_symmetry.space_group_name_H-M   'P 1'
#
loop_
_entity.id
_entity.type
_entity.pdbx_description
1 polymer ?
#
loop_
_entity_poly.entity_id
_entity_poly.type
_entity_poly.pdbx_seq_one_letter_code
_entity_poly.pdbx_strand_id
1 'polypeptide(L)'
;VYAEVVGHGEVWSARLMSAVLNQQGLPAAWLDAREFLRAERAAQPQVDEGLSYPLLQQLLVQHPGKRLVVTGFISRNNAGETVLLGRNGSDYSATQIGALAGVSRVTIWSDVAGVYSADPRKVKDACLLPLLRLDEASELARLAAPVLHARTLQPVSGSEIDLQLRCSYTPDQGSTRIERVLASGTGARIVTSHDDVCLIEFQVSASQDFKLAHKEIDQILKRAQVRPLAVGVHNDRQLLQFCYTSEVADSALKILDEAGLPGELRLRQGLALVA
;
A
#
# COMPACT_ATOMS: atom_id res chain seq x y z
N VAL A 1 -19.27 15.70 -4.30
CA VAL A 1 -19.28 15.82 -5.78
C VAL A 1 -18.08 15.13 -6.42
N TYR A 2 -16.81 15.53 -6.18
CA TYR A 2 -15.64 14.89 -6.81
C TYR A 2 -15.58 13.36 -6.65
N ALA A 3 -15.65 12.86 -5.41
CA ALA A 3 -15.63 11.42 -5.13
C ALA A 3 -16.76 10.65 -5.82
N GLU A 4 -17.94 11.27 -5.91
CA GLU A 4 -19.10 10.70 -6.60
C GLU A 4 -18.82 10.56 -8.10
N VAL A 5 -18.32 11.62 -8.74
CA VAL A 5 -17.99 11.61 -10.18
C VAL A 5 -16.93 10.56 -10.49
N VAL A 6 -15.83 10.53 -9.72
CA VAL A 6 -14.74 9.57 -9.92
C VAL A 6 -15.23 8.12 -9.72
N GLY A 7 -16.10 7.88 -8.74
CA GLY A 7 -16.63 6.56 -8.45
C GLY A 7 -17.47 5.93 -9.57
N HIS A 8 -17.98 6.72 -10.52
CA HIS A 8 -18.76 6.18 -11.63
C HIS A 8 -17.96 5.20 -12.50
N GLY A 9 -16.64 5.40 -12.65
CA GLY A 9 -15.80 4.49 -13.43
C GLY A 9 -15.88 3.05 -12.92
N GLU A 10 -15.78 2.87 -11.61
CA GLU A 10 -15.89 1.57 -10.94
C GLU A 10 -17.29 0.96 -11.07
N VAL A 11 -18.34 1.78 -10.95
CA VAL A 11 -19.73 1.33 -11.12
C VAL A 11 -19.98 0.80 -12.53
N TRP A 12 -19.55 1.54 -13.55
CA TRP A 12 -19.74 1.13 -14.94
C TRP A 12 -18.92 -0.11 -15.30
N SER A 13 -17.67 -0.21 -14.83
CA SER A 13 -16.81 -1.37 -15.09
C SER A 13 -17.38 -2.65 -14.45
N ALA A 14 -17.84 -2.58 -13.19
CA ALA A 14 -18.44 -3.72 -12.49
C ALA A 14 -19.73 -4.21 -13.17
N ARG A 15 -20.59 -3.28 -13.59
CA ARG A 15 -21.82 -3.58 -14.35
C ARG A 15 -21.52 -4.26 -15.67
N LEU A 16 -20.59 -3.70 -16.45
CA LEU A 16 -20.20 -4.25 -17.75
C LEU A 16 -19.60 -5.65 -17.60
N MET A 17 -18.68 -5.85 -16.65
CA MET A 17 -18.06 -7.14 -16.40
C MET A 17 -19.09 -8.20 -16.00
N SER A 18 -20.03 -7.87 -15.11
CA SER A 18 -21.13 -8.76 -14.74
C SER A 18 -22.00 -9.13 -15.95
N ALA A 19 -22.31 -8.17 -16.82
CA ALA A 19 -23.05 -8.45 -18.06
C ALA A 19 -22.28 -9.39 -19.01
N VAL A 20 -20.97 -9.17 -19.18
CA VAL A 20 -20.10 -10.05 -19.99
C VAL A 20 -20.05 -11.46 -19.44
N LEU A 21 -19.90 -11.65 -18.12
CA LEU A 21 -19.92 -12.96 -17.49
C LEU A 21 -21.24 -13.70 -17.74
N ASN A 22 -22.37 -13.01 -17.58
CA ASN A 22 -23.68 -13.60 -17.86
C ASN A 22 -23.86 -13.96 -19.34
N GLN A 23 -23.36 -13.13 -20.26
CA GLN A 23 -23.37 -13.43 -21.70
C GLN A 23 -22.55 -14.69 -22.03
N GLN A 24 -21.48 -14.96 -21.27
CA GLN A 24 -20.66 -16.17 -21.40
C GLN A 24 -21.23 -17.39 -20.67
N GLY A 25 -22.46 -17.32 -20.14
CA GLY A 25 -23.08 -18.42 -19.40
C GLY A 25 -22.53 -18.63 -17.99
N LEU A 26 -21.85 -17.63 -17.43
CA LEU A 26 -21.36 -17.64 -16.05
C LEU A 26 -22.29 -16.76 -15.20
N PRO A 27 -23.18 -17.34 -14.36
CA PRO A 27 -24.10 -16.56 -13.55
C PRO A 27 -23.34 -15.57 -12.65
N ALA A 28 -23.61 -14.28 -12.83
CA ALA A 28 -22.94 -13.21 -12.11
C ALA A 28 -23.92 -12.12 -11.67
N ALA A 29 -23.58 -11.43 -10.59
CA ALA A 29 -24.21 -10.18 -10.13
C ALA A 29 -23.11 -9.15 -9.87
N TRP A 30 -23.44 -7.86 -9.96
CA TRP A 30 -22.53 -6.81 -9.55
C TRP A 30 -23.00 -6.21 -8.21
N LEU A 31 -22.07 -5.77 -7.38
CA LEU A 31 -22.36 -5.10 -6.10
C LEU A 31 -21.65 -3.75 -6.06
N ASP A 32 -22.37 -2.72 -5.62
CA ASP A 32 -21.77 -1.43 -5.29
C ASP A 32 -21.18 -1.50 -3.89
N ALA A 33 -19.86 -1.34 -3.77
CA ALA A 33 -19.18 -1.39 -2.49
C ALA A 33 -19.68 -0.33 -1.50
N ARG A 34 -20.29 0.76 -1.98
CA ARG A 34 -20.89 1.79 -1.11
C ARG A 34 -22.14 1.31 -0.38
N GLU A 35 -22.71 0.17 -0.76
CA GLU A 35 -23.84 -0.44 -0.03
C GLU A 35 -23.38 -1.05 1.28
N PHE A 36 -22.16 -1.60 1.33
CA PHE A 36 -21.67 -2.35 2.50
C PHE A 36 -20.36 -1.86 3.10
N LEU A 37 -19.37 -1.38 2.32
CA LEU A 37 -18.14 -0.82 2.87
C LEU A 37 -18.41 0.54 3.51
N ARG A 38 -18.07 0.64 4.79
CA ARG A 38 -18.12 1.89 5.57
C ARG A 38 -16.72 2.39 5.87
N ALA A 39 -16.45 3.65 5.58
CA ALA A 39 -15.18 4.29 5.89
C ALA A 39 -15.38 5.77 6.20
N GLU A 40 -14.61 6.30 7.14
CA GLU A 40 -14.59 7.74 7.43
C GLU A 40 -13.75 8.50 6.41
N ARG A 41 -14.10 9.77 6.19
CA ARG A 41 -13.29 10.65 5.34
C ARG A 41 -12.03 11.06 6.10
N ALA A 42 -10.89 10.59 5.62
CA ALA A 42 -9.57 10.95 6.11
C ALA A 42 -8.57 11.05 4.94
N ALA A 43 -7.34 11.50 5.20
CA ALA A 43 -6.26 11.44 4.21
C ALA A 43 -5.97 9.99 3.76
N GLN A 44 -6.12 9.03 4.68
CA GLN A 44 -6.08 7.60 4.41
C GLN A 44 -7.32 6.93 5.04
N PRO A 45 -8.45 6.86 4.32
CA PRO A 45 -9.70 6.30 4.85
C PRO A 45 -9.54 4.84 5.27
N GLN A 46 -9.90 4.51 6.51
CA GLN A 46 -9.93 3.14 7.01
C GLN A 46 -11.34 2.60 6.98
N VAL A 47 -11.47 1.30 6.70
CA VAL A 47 -12.77 0.63 6.66
C VAL A 47 -13.17 0.25 8.08
N ASP A 48 -14.39 0.59 8.46
CA ASP A 48 -15.02 0.11 9.70
C ASP A 48 -15.53 -1.31 9.46
N GLU A 49 -14.78 -2.30 9.94
CA GLU A 49 -15.11 -3.71 9.77
C GLU A 49 -16.39 -4.10 10.52
N GLY A 50 -16.63 -3.50 11.69
CA GLY A 50 -17.80 -3.78 12.53
C GLY A 50 -19.11 -3.38 11.85
N LEU A 51 -19.11 -2.25 11.13
CA LEU A 51 -20.25 -1.83 10.31
C LEU A 51 -20.32 -2.57 8.98
N SER A 52 -19.18 -2.83 8.34
CA SER A 52 -19.14 -3.38 6.98
C SER A 52 -19.46 -4.88 6.91
N TYR A 53 -19.01 -5.64 7.90
CA TYR A 53 -19.20 -7.10 7.96
C TYR A 53 -20.67 -7.52 7.86
N PRO A 54 -21.59 -7.08 8.76
CA PRO A 54 -22.98 -7.53 8.72
C PRO A 54 -23.69 -7.14 7.41
N LEU A 55 -23.35 -5.99 6.82
CA LEU A 55 -23.90 -5.54 5.54
C LEU A 55 -23.45 -6.44 4.38
N LEU A 56 -22.17 -6.80 4.34
CA LEU A 56 -21.66 -7.72 3.32
C LEU A 56 -22.33 -9.09 3.44
N GLN A 57 -22.45 -9.64 4.65
CA GLN A 57 -23.07 -10.95 4.86
C GLN A 57 -24.52 -11.00 4.35
N GLN A 58 -25.29 -9.93 4.52
CA GLN A 58 -26.65 -9.84 3.97
C GLN A 58 -26.66 -9.90 2.43
N LEU A 59 -25.73 -9.19 1.77
CA LEU A 59 -25.62 -9.20 0.31
C LEU A 59 -25.15 -10.56 -0.24
N LEU A 60 -24.22 -11.23 0.45
CA LEU A 60 -23.76 -12.57 0.05
C LEU A 60 -24.92 -13.59 0.05
N VAL A 61 -25.79 -13.54 1.06
CA VAL A 61 -26.98 -14.42 1.16
C VAL A 61 -28.00 -14.15 0.05
N GLN A 62 -28.11 -12.91 -0.45
CA GLN A 62 -29.03 -12.56 -1.54
C GLN A 62 -28.58 -13.07 -2.92
N HIS A 63 -27.33 -13.50 -3.05
CA HIS A 63 -26.74 -13.92 -4.32
C HIS A 63 -26.11 -15.32 -4.27
N PRO A 64 -26.86 -16.36 -3.85
CA PRO A 64 -26.33 -17.71 -3.73
C PRO A 64 -25.88 -18.25 -5.10
N GLY A 65 -24.70 -18.87 -5.14
CA GLY A 65 -24.16 -19.53 -6.34
C GLY A 65 -23.77 -18.59 -7.49
N LYS A 66 -23.78 -17.27 -7.28
CA LYS A 66 -23.37 -16.29 -8.30
C LYS A 66 -21.94 -15.83 -8.08
N ARG A 67 -21.27 -15.47 -9.18
CA ARG A 67 -20.02 -14.70 -9.14
C ARG A 67 -20.35 -13.24 -8.86
N LEU A 68 -19.71 -12.65 -7.85
CA LEU A 68 -19.94 -11.26 -7.46
C LEU A 68 -18.85 -10.38 -8.04
N VAL A 69 -19.25 -9.42 -8.87
CA VAL A 69 -18.38 -8.37 -9.40
C VAL A 69 -18.57 -7.12 -8.55
N VAL A 70 -17.64 -6.87 -7.64
CA VAL A 70 -17.75 -5.77 -6.67
C VAL A 70 -16.91 -4.59 -7.11
N THR A 71 -17.44 -3.37 -7.02
CA THR A 71 -16.68 -2.15 -7.31
C THR A 71 -15.48 -2.01 -6.36
N GLY A 72 -14.30 -1.66 -6.87
CA GLY A 72 -13.16 -1.30 -6.03
C GLY A 72 -13.15 0.18 -5.67
N PHE A 73 -12.18 0.62 -4.87
CA PHE A 73 -11.79 2.02 -4.62
C PHE A 73 -12.82 2.93 -3.91
N ILE A 74 -14.11 2.59 -3.92
CA ILE A 74 -15.19 3.41 -3.37
C ILE A 74 -15.86 2.76 -2.15
N SER A 75 -16.28 3.60 -1.21
CA SER A 75 -17.03 3.23 -0.01
C SER A 75 -17.98 4.35 0.41
N ARG A 76 -18.70 4.20 1.52
CA ARG A 76 -19.64 5.22 2.03
C ARG A 76 -19.34 5.59 3.48
N ASN A 77 -19.47 6.86 3.85
CA ASN A 77 -19.42 7.27 5.26
C ASN A 77 -20.80 7.19 5.92
N ASN A 78 -20.86 7.46 7.24
CA ASN A 78 -22.11 7.43 8.01
C ASN A 78 -23.10 8.55 7.61
N ALA A 79 -22.64 9.61 6.95
CA ALA A 79 -23.49 10.66 6.39
C ALA A 79 -24.09 10.29 5.02
N GLY A 80 -23.77 9.11 4.49
CA GLY A 80 -24.27 8.65 3.20
C GLY A 80 -23.48 9.18 2.00
N GLU A 81 -22.31 9.77 2.21
CA GLU A 81 -21.48 10.33 1.13
C GLU A 81 -20.47 9.29 0.60
N THR A 82 -20.16 9.34 -0.70
CA THR A 82 -19.11 8.52 -1.29
C THR A 82 -17.73 8.95 -0.78
N VAL A 83 -16.96 7.97 -0.32
CA VAL A 83 -15.57 8.09 0.11
C VAL A 83 -14.68 7.30 -0.85
N LEU A 84 -13.59 7.92 -1.31
CA LEU A 84 -12.55 7.25 -2.09
C LEU A 84 -11.52 6.67 -1.13
N LEU A 85 -11.10 5.43 -1.33
CA LEU A 85 -10.12 4.75 -0.49
C LEU A 85 -8.68 5.17 -0.79
N GLY A 86 -8.45 6.11 -1.71
CA GLY A 86 -7.13 6.66 -2.02
C GLY A 86 -6.29 5.76 -2.94
N ARG A 87 -4.97 6.00 -2.97
CA ARG A 87 -4.02 5.30 -3.86
C ARG A 87 -4.08 3.79 -3.63
N ASN A 88 -4.13 3.03 -4.74
CA ASN A 88 -4.33 1.57 -4.76
C ASN A 88 -5.58 1.11 -3.99
N GLY A 89 -6.62 1.95 -3.99
CA GLY A 89 -7.85 1.68 -3.27
C GLY A 89 -8.60 0.44 -3.76
N SER A 90 -8.45 0.04 -5.04
CA SER A 90 -9.07 -1.20 -5.54
C SER A 90 -8.40 -2.46 -4.99
N ASP A 91 -7.07 -2.48 -4.86
CA ASP A 91 -6.34 -3.57 -4.21
C ASP A 91 -6.66 -3.65 -2.71
N TYR A 92 -6.74 -2.49 -2.06
CA TYR A 92 -7.19 -2.39 -0.67
C TYR A 92 -8.64 -2.88 -0.53
N SER A 93 -9.55 -2.51 -1.45
CA SER A 93 -10.91 -3.07 -1.47
C SER A 93 -10.89 -4.59 -1.60
N ALA A 94 -10.11 -5.16 -2.50
CA ALA A 94 -10.07 -6.60 -2.71
C ALA A 94 -9.65 -7.37 -1.46
N THR A 95 -8.59 -6.91 -0.80
CA THR A 95 -8.08 -7.54 0.44
C THR A 95 -9.01 -7.32 1.63
N GLN A 96 -9.61 -6.13 1.76
CA GLN A 96 -10.58 -5.86 2.83
C GLN A 96 -11.88 -6.64 2.65
N ILE A 97 -12.43 -6.70 1.43
CA ILE A 97 -13.62 -7.50 1.12
C ILE A 97 -13.31 -8.98 1.36
N GLY A 98 -12.13 -9.45 0.96
CA GLY A 98 -11.67 -10.81 1.23
C GLY A 98 -11.69 -11.13 2.73
N ALA A 99 -11.15 -10.22 3.55
CA ALA A 99 -11.14 -10.38 5.02
C ALA A 99 -12.55 -10.42 5.59
N LEU A 100 -13.43 -9.49 5.18
CA LEU A 100 -14.83 -9.46 5.63
C LEU A 100 -15.65 -10.67 5.17
N ALA A 101 -15.33 -11.24 4.01
CA ALA A 101 -15.99 -12.43 3.47
C ALA A 101 -15.39 -13.75 4.00
N GLY A 102 -14.28 -13.71 4.73
CA GLY A 102 -13.60 -14.91 5.24
C GLY A 102 -13.04 -15.81 4.13
N VAL A 103 -12.57 -15.23 3.02
CA VAL A 103 -11.99 -16.01 1.92
C VAL A 103 -10.62 -16.57 2.33
N SER A 104 -10.25 -17.72 1.79
CA SER A 104 -8.90 -18.28 2.01
C SER A 104 -7.82 -17.61 1.14
N ARG A 105 -8.21 -16.96 0.05
CA ARG A 105 -7.26 -16.37 -0.91
C ARG A 105 -7.80 -15.12 -1.58
N VAL A 106 -6.91 -14.14 -1.77
CA VAL A 106 -7.11 -12.97 -2.62
C VAL A 106 -6.06 -13.00 -3.73
N THR A 107 -6.47 -12.72 -4.97
CA THR A 107 -5.55 -12.61 -6.11
C THR A 107 -5.64 -11.22 -6.72
N ILE A 108 -4.51 -10.52 -6.75
CA ILE A 108 -4.36 -9.24 -7.46
C ILE A 108 -3.87 -9.55 -8.88
N TRP A 109 -4.69 -9.18 -9.85
CA TRP A 109 -4.36 -9.30 -11.28
C TRP A 109 -3.90 -7.95 -11.80
N SER A 110 -2.63 -7.87 -12.19
CA SER A 110 -1.96 -6.65 -12.65
C SER A 110 -1.36 -6.83 -14.05
N ASP A 111 -0.54 -5.88 -14.48
CA ASP A 111 0.25 -5.96 -15.71
C ASP A 111 1.60 -6.68 -15.54
N VAL A 112 1.93 -7.13 -14.32
CA VAL A 112 3.14 -7.91 -14.01
C VAL A 112 2.81 -9.25 -13.34
N ALA A 113 3.65 -10.26 -13.56
CA ALA A 113 3.41 -11.61 -13.04
C ALA A 113 3.54 -11.72 -11.51
N GLY A 114 4.18 -10.75 -10.87
CA GLY A 114 4.44 -10.74 -9.44
C GLY A 114 5.67 -9.91 -9.10
N VAL A 115 6.30 -10.23 -7.98
CA VAL A 115 7.52 -9.58 -7.51
C VAL A 115 8.74 -10.30 -8.10
N TYR A 116 9.63 -9.53 -8.70
CA TYR A 116 10.90 -10.00 -9.24
C TYR A 116 12.06 -9.67 -8.29
N SER A 117 13.19 -10.37 -8.43
CA SER A 117 14.41 -10.09 -7.67
C SER A 117 15.03 -8.72 -7.96
N ALA A 118 14.67 -8.09 -9.07
CA ALA A 118 14.94 -6.69 -9.41
C ALA A 118 13.90 -6.22 -10.43
N ASP A 119 13.86 -4.93 -10.77
CA ASP A 119 13.02 -4.45 -11.88
C ASP A 119 13.47 -5.13 -13.20
N PRO A 120 12.64 -5.99 -13.82
CA PRO A 120 13.01 -6.70 -15.04
C PRO A 120 13.22 -5.78 -16.25
N ARG A 121 12.77 -4.51 -16.16
CA ARG A 121 13.01 -3.48 -17.18
C ARG A 121 14.43 -2.92 -17.07
N LYS A 122 15.05 -2.97 -15.87
CA LYS A 122 16.41 -2.49 -15.60
C LYS A 122 17.44 -3.63 -15.57
N VAL A 123 17.06 -4.80 -15.06
CA VAL A 123 17.94 -5.97 -14.88
C VAL A 123 17.38 -7.16 -15.67
N LYS A 124 18.09 -7.57 -16.74
CA LYS A 124 17.64 -8.64 -17.64
C LYS A 124 17.53 -10.01 -16.97
N ASP A 125 18.40 -10.28 -15.99
CA ASP A 125 18.44 -11.54 -15.26
C ASP A 125 17.52 -11.54 -14.02
N ALA A 126 16.58 -10.59 -13.93
CA ALA A 126 15.62 -10.54 -12.84
C ALA A 126 14.70 -11.77 -12.89
N CYS A 127 14.59 -12.47 -11.77
CA CYS A 127 13.81 -13.69 -11.65
C CYS A 127 12.51 -13.43 -10.90
N LEU A 128 11.40 -14.00 -11.39
CA LEU A 128 10.13 -13.99 -10.66
C LEU A 128 10.29 -14.78 -9.36
N LEU A 129 9.89 -14.17 -8.25
CA LEU A 129 9.89 -14.82 -6.95
C LEU A 129 8.55 -15.55 -6.75
N PRO A 130 8.52 -16.88 -6.68
CA PRO A 130 7.27 -17.62 -6.52
C PRO A 130 6.64 -17.42 -5.14
N LEU A 131 7.47 -17.13 -4.13
CA LEU A 131 7.09 -16.93 -2.76
C LEU A 131 7.81 -15.72 -2.17
N LEU A 132 7.05 -14.87 -1.50
CA LEU A 132 7.52 -13.69 -0.80
C LEU A 132 6.97 -13.72 0.63
N ARG A 133 7.80 -13.43 1.62
CA ARG A 133 7.30 -13.37 2.99
C ARG A 133 6.53 -12.07 3.22
N LEU A 134 5.57 -12.08 4.14
CA LEU A 134 4.77 -10.89 4.45
C LEU A 134 5.63 -9.73 4.99
N ASP A 135 6.69 -10.01 5.75
CA ASP A 135 7.65 -9.01 6.23
C ASP A 135 8.46 -8.39 5.07
N GLU A 136 8.94 -9.22 4.14
CA GLU A 136 9.61 -8.77 2.92
C GLU A 136 8.68 -7.93 2.04
N ALA A 137 7.44 -8.39 1.82
CA ALA A 137 6.42 -7.66 1.08
C ALA A 137 6.12 -6.30 1.72
N SER A 138 6.04 -6.25 3.05
CA SER A 138 5.78 -5.02 3.81
C SER A 138 6.93 -4.02 3.67
N GLU A 139 8.18 -4.50 3.69
CA GLU A 139 9.35 -3.63 3.47
C GLU A 139 9.43 -3.12 2.03
N LEU A 140 9.16 -3.96 1.02
CA LEU A 140 9.07 -3.50 -0.38
C LEU A 140 7.99 -2.43 -0.57
N ALA A 141 6.83 -2.65 0.03
CA ALA A 141 5.72 -1.72 -0.04
C ALA A 141 6.04 -0.39 0.67
N ARG A 142 6.79 -0.44 1.79
CA ARG A 142 7.29 0.75 2.49
C ARG A 142 8.32 1.52 1.66
N LEU A 143 9.15 0.82 0.89
CA LEU A 143 10.12 1.39 -0.04
C LEU A 143 9.47 1.93 -1.34
N ALA A 144 8.13 1.98 -1.39
CA ALA A 144 7.35 2.43 -2.54
C ALA A 144 7.67 1.66 -3.83
N ALA A 145 7.96 0.36 -3.72
CA ALA A 145 8.07 -0.51 -4.88
C ALA A 145 6.73 -0.53 -5.65
N PRO A 146 6.74 -0.40 -6.99
CA PRO A 146 5.53 -0.19 -7.79
C PRO A 146 4.54 -1.37 -7.76
N VAL A 147 4.99 -2.56 -7.37
CA VAL A 147 4.23 -3.81 -7.45
C VAL A 147 3.30 -4.03 -6.25
N LEU A 148 3.63 -3.46 -5.07
CA LEU A 148 2.89 -3.72 -3.83
C LEU A 148 2.73 -2.44 -3.02
N HIS A 149 1.53 -2.24 -2.49
CA HIS A 149 1.22 -1.09 -1.65
C HIS A 149 0.92 -1.52 -0.23
N ALA A 150 1.42 -0.76 0.75
CA ALA A 150 1.33 -1.14 2.16
C ALA A 150 -0.13 -1.32 2.62
N ARG A 151 -1.03 -0.54 2.03
CA ARG A 151 -2.48 -0.64 2.30
C ARG A 151 -3.09 -1.95 1.85
N THR A 152 -2.64 -2.51 0.72
CA THR A 152 -3.09 -3.83 0.25
C THR A 152 -2.69 -4.92 1.23
N LEU A 153 -1.53 -4.78 1.88
CA LEU A 153 -1.03 -5.77 2.84
C LEU A 153 -1.68 -5.66 4.23
N GLN A 154 -2.33 -4.54 4.55
CA GLN A 154 -2.87 -4.29 5.90
C GLN A 154 -3.97 -5.32 6.28
N PRO A 155 -5.04 -5.55 5.47
CA PRO A 155 -6.04 -6.56 5.80
C PRO A 155 -5.47 -7.98 5.79
N VAL A 156 -4.49 -8.23 4.91
CA VAL A 156 -3.78 -9.52 4.83
C VAL A 156 -2.97 -9.77 6.10
N SER A 157 -2.37 -8.73 6.69
CA SER A 157 -1.57 -8.80 7.92
C SER A 157 -2.38 -9.08 9.19
N GLY A 158 -3.69 -8.84 9.16
CA GLY A 158 -4.62 -9.18 10.24
C GLY A 158 -5.40 -10.49 10.05
N SER A 159 -5.25 -11.17 8.91
CA SER A 159 -6.09 -12.34 8.54
C SER A 159 -5.29 -13.55 8.06
N GLU A 160 -5.96 -14.69 7.90
CA GLU A 160 -5.39 -15.94 7.34
C GLU A 160 -5.42 -15.98 5.80
N ILE A 161 -5.53 -14.82 5.15
CA ILE A 161 -5.65 -14.74 3.69
C ILE A 161 -4.30 -15.00 3.01
N ASP A 162 -4.29 -15.95 2.07
CA ASP A 162 -3.23 -16.07 1.08
C ASP A 162 -3.37 -14.93 0.05
N LEU A 163 -2.37 -14.06 -0.07
CA LEU A 163 -2.35 -13.06 -1.14
C LEU A 163 -1.49 -13.55 -2.31
N GLN A 164 -2.04 -13.51 -3.52
CA GLN A 164 -1.35 -13.91 -4.74
C GLN A 164 -1.31 -12.75 -5.74
N LEU A 165 -0.18 -12.57 -6.40
CA LEU A 165 0.01 -11.59 -7.48
C LEU A 165 0.13 -12.33 -8.81
N ARG A 166 -0.58 -11.86 -9.84
CA ARG A 166 -0.60 -12.46 -11.18
C ARG A 166 -0.66 -11.38 -12.27
N CYS A 167 -0.27 -11.76 -13.48
CA CYS A 167 -0.44 -10.95 -14.67
C CYS A 167 -1.74 -11.31 -15.39
N SER A 168 -2.56 -10.31 -15.71
CA SER A 168 -3.79 -10.50 -16.51
C SER A 168 -3.50 -10.75 -18.00
N TYR A 169 -2.38 -10.23 -18.52
CA TYR A 169 -1.97 -10.43 -19.92
C TYR A 169 -1.28 -11.78 -20.16
N THR A 170 -0.59 -12.31 -19.15
CA THR A 170 0.14 -13.58 -19.23
C THR A 170 -0.18 -14.47 -18.02
N PRO A 171 -1.40 -15.02 -17.94
CA PRO A 171 -1.85 -15.78 -16.77
C PRO A 171 -0.98 -16.99 -16.44
N ASP A 172 -0.26 -17.55 -17.42
CA ASP A 172 0.56 -18.76 -17.26
C ASP A 172 2.04 -18.49 -16.94
N GLN A 173 2.47 -17.21 -16.88
CA GLN A 173 3.88 -16.83 -16.64
C GLN A 173 4.37 -17.08 -15.20
N GLY A 174 3.49 -17.57 -14.33
CA GLY A 174 3.75 -17.77 -12.91
C GLY A 174 3.06 -16.72 -12.03
N SER A 175 3.41 -16.73 -10.75
CA SER A 175 2.82 -15.84 -9.74
C SER A 175 3.73 -15.71 -8.53
N THR A 176 3.60 -14.61 -7.79
CA THR A 176 4.14 -14.50 -6.44
C THR A 176 3.05 -14.77 -5.42
N ARG A 177 3.28 -15.68 -4.48
CA ARG A 177 2.42 -15.86 -3.29
C ARG A 177 3.06 -15.20 -2.09
N ILE A 178 2.27 -14.43 -1.34
CA ILE A 178 2.69 -13.78 -0.11
C ILE A 178 2.24 -14.64 1.05
N GLU A 179 3.20 -15.09 1.87
CA GLU A 179 2.95 -16.02 2.97
C GLU A 179 3.52 -15.53 4.30
N ARG A 180 2.92 -16.02 5.38
CA ARG A 180 3.39 -15.84 6.75
C ARG A 180 4.27 -17.04 7.15
N VAL A 181 5.48 -17.14 6.60
CA VAL A 181 6.40 -18.25 6.90
C VAL A 181 7.53 -17.80 7.82
N LEU A 182 7.91 -18.66 8.77
CA LEU A 182 9.16 -18.54 9.51
C LEU A 182 10.35 -18.84 8.57
N ALA A 183 11.38 -18.01 8.61
CA ALA A 183 12.45 -17.99 7.63
C ALA A 183 13.08 -19.37 7.34
N SER A 184 13.32 -19.65 6.05
CA SER A 184 14.39 -20.56 5.62
C SER A 184 15.21 -19.88 4.52
N GLY A 185 16.50 -19.68 4.80
CA GLY A 185 17.47 -19.06 3.89
C GLY A 185 18.00 -17.70 4.37
N THR A 186 19.29 -17.49 4.17
CA THR A 186 20.01 -16.23 4.43
C THR A 186 20.33 -15.53 3.10
N GLY A 187 20.15 -14.21 3.02
CA GLY A 187 20.58 -13.38 1.88
C GLY A 187 19.52 -12.43 1.32
N ALA A 188 19.97 -11.36 0.66
CA ALA A 188 19.10 -10.41 -0.04
C ALA A 188 18.47 -11.09 -1.26
N ARG A 189 17.14 -11.12 -1.32
CA ARG A 189 16.38 -11.74 -2.43
C ARG A 189 15.94 -10.74 -3.50
N ILE A 190 15.91 -9.45 -3.14
CA ILE A 190 15.30 -8.40 -3.94
C ILE A 190 16.19 -7.16 -3.86
N VAL A 191 16.38 -6.52 -5.01
CA VAL A 191 16.98 -5.20 -5.15
C VAL A 191 15.93 -4.29 -5.78
N THR A 192 15.58 -3.21 -5.09
CA THR A 192 14.65 -2.20 -5.61
C THR A 192 15.32 -0.83 -5.66
N SER A 193 14.82 0.03 -6.53
CA SER A 193 15.28 1.41 -6.65
C SER A 193 14.10 2.37 -6.70
N HIS A 194 14.17 3.46 -5.96
CA HIS A 194 13.28 4.60 -6.14
C HIS A 194 14.09 5.77 -6.68
N ASP A 195 13.77 6.14 -7.92
CA ASP A 195 14.32 7.33 -8.56
C ASP A 195 13.61 8.56 -7.94
N ASP A 196 14.26 9.72 -7.87
CA ASP A 196 13.66 10.96 -7.33
C ASP A 196 13.34 10.94 -5.83
N VAL A 197 14.32 10.55 -5.01
CA VAL A 197 14.26 10.74 -3.56
C VAL A 197 14.97 12.03 -3.13
N CYS A 198 14.52 12.58 -2.01
CA CYS A 198 15.11 13.72 -1.35
C CYS A 198 15.81 13.27 -0.06
N LEU A 199 16.95 13.90 0.25
CA LEU A 199 17.68 13.69 1.49
C LEU A 199 17.65 14.97 2.32
N ILE A 200 17.02 14.90 3.49
CA ILE A 200 17.07 15.95 4.49
C ILE A 200 18.25 15.66 5.41
N GLU A 201 19.18 16.59 5.48
CA GLU A 201 20.35 16.54 6.34
C GLU A 201 20.14 17.48 7.52
N PHE A 202 20.23 16.96 8.75
CA PHE A 202 20.20 17.74 9.98
C PHE A 202 21.57 17.68 10.67
N GLN A 203 22.29 18.79 10.62
CA GLN A 203 23.57 18.96 11.29
C GLN A 203 23.31 19.42 12.71
N VAL A 204 23.49 18.53 13.69
CA VAL A 204 23.29 18.84 15.10
C VAL A 204 24.37 19.83 15.56
N SER A 205 23.98 20.84 16.33
CA SER A 205 24.93 21.78 16.94
C SER A 205 25.90 21.05 17.86
N ALA A 206 27.19 21.40 17.79
CA ALA A 206 28.24 20.80 18.65
C ALA A 206 28.01 21.00 20.16
N SER A 207 27.14 21.95 20.54
CA SER A 207 26.74 22.20 21.93
C SER A 207 25.66 21.26 22.47
N GLN A 208 25.12 20.37 21.63
CA GLN A 208 23.99 19.51 21.96
C GLN A 208 24.41 18.04 22.05
N ASP A 209 23.68 17.27 22.85
CA ASP A 209 23.85 15.82 22.88
C ASP A 209 23.22 15.21 21.62
N PHE A 210 24.06 14.63 20.76
CA PHE A 210 23.66 13.98 19.51
C PHE A 210 22.57 12.91 19.70
N LYS A 211 22.70 12.08 20.73
CA LYS A 211 21.76 10.98 20.97
C LYS A 211 20.41 11.51 21.43
N LEU A 212 20.43 12.58 22.22
CA LEU A 212 19.20 13.26 22.64
C LEU A 212 18.51 13.90 21.43
N ALA A 213 19.24 14.66 20.62
CA ALA A 213 18.71 15.29 19.41
C ALA A 213 18.12 14.25 18.43
N HIS A 214 18.82 13.13 18.21
CA HIS A 214 18.30 12.05 17.38
C HIS A 214 16.99 11.47 17.93
N LYS A 215 16.90 11.23 19.25
CA LYS A 215 15.69 10.72 19.89
C LYS A 215 14.52 11.70 19.79
N GLU A 216 14.78 13.00 19.94
CA GLU A 216 13.76 14.05 19.81
C GLU A 216 13.22 14.13 18.38
N ILE A 217 14.11 14.12 17.38
CA ILE A 217 13.73 14.13 15.95
C ILE A 217 12.91 12.89 15.60
N ASP A 218 13.33 11.70 16.04
CA ASP A 218 12.58 10.45 15.82
C ASP A 218 11.18 10.51 16.43
N GLN A 219 11.03 11.11 17.62
CA GLN A 219 9.72 11.31 18.25
C GLN A 219 8.84 12.31 17.49
N ILE A 220 9.41 13.40 16.99
CA ILE A 220 8.69 14.40 16.17
C ILE A 220 8.15 13.74 14.89
N LEU A 221 9.01 13.05 14.15
CA LEU A 221 8.64 12.36 12.91
C LEU A 221 7.59 11.27 13.14
N LYS A 222 7.70 10.50 14.24
CA LYS A 222 6.70 9.50 14.63
C LYS A 222 5.34 10.12 14.95
N ARG A 223 5.32 11.22 15.72
CA ARG A 223 4.08 11.93 16.07
C ARG A 223 3.39 12.51 14.83
N ALA A 224 4.17 13.02 13.89
CA ALA A 224 3.66 13.52 12.63
C ALA A 224 3.28 12.41 11.62
N GLN A 225 3.57 11.14 11.94
CA GLN A 225 3.39 10.00 11.04
C GLN A 225 4.17 10.12 9.72
N VAL A 226 5.33 10.79 9.74
CA VAL A 226 6.20 11.02 8.58
C VAL A 226 7.47 10.17 8.69
N ARG A 227 7.31 8.86 8.46
CA ARG A 227 8.42 7.90 8.54
C ARG A 227 9.34 8.01 7.31
N PRO A 228 10.66 8.18 7.48
CA PRO A 228 11.61 8.19 6.37
C PRO A 228 11.77 6.80 5.72
N LEU A 229 12.14 6.79 4.43
CA LEU A 229 12.50 5.59 3.68
C LEU A 229 13.79 4.95 4.21
N ALA A 230 14.75 5.78 4.61
CA ALA A 230 16.02 5.38 5.20
C ALA A 230 16.54 6.48 6.13
N VAL A 231 17.31 6.08 7.15
CA VAL A 231 17.96 7.01 8.09
C VAL A 231 19.46 6.75 8.10
N GLY A 232 20.25 7.79 7.87
CA GLY A 232 21.70 7.79 8.07
C GLY A 232 22.06 8.48 9.38
N VAL A 233 22.87 7.83 10.22
CA VAL A 233 23.31 8.37 11.51
C VAL A 233 24.83 8.41 11.55
N HIS A 234 25.40 9.61 11.51
CA HIS A 234 26.85 9.83 11.45
C HIS A 234 27.32 10.53 12.73
N ASN A 235 27.62 9.74 13.76
CA ASN A 235 28.00 10.26 15.09
C ASN A 235 29.29 11.11 15.06
N ASP A 236 30.24 10.73 14.21
CA ASP A 236 31.52 11.41 13.99
C ASP A 236 31.34 12.84 13.47
N ARG A 237 30.33 13.04 12.61
CA ARG A 237 30.01 14.31 11.97
C ARG A 237 28.84 15.01 12.60
N GLN A 238 28.24 14.47 13.67
CA GLN A 238 27.03 15.04 14.29
C GLN A 238 25.90 15.24 13.28
N LEU A 239 25.77 14.33 12.31
CA LEU A 239 24.89 14.47 11.16
C LEU A 239 23.83 13.37 11.13
N LEU A 240 22.56 13.77 11.01
CA LEU A 240 21.43 12.90 10.73
C LEU A 240 20.96 13.11 9.30
N GLN A 241 20.59 12.03 8.62
CA GLN A 241 20.09 12.07 7.26
C GLN A 241 18.77 11.30 7.17
N PHE A 242 17.77 11.89 6.55
CA PHE A 242 16.44 11.31 6.40
C PHE A 242 16.04 11.30 4.93
N CYS A 243 15.86 10.11 4.37
CA CYS A 243 15.47 9.93 2.98
C CYS A 243 13.95 9.89 2.85
N TYR A 244 13.38 10.67 1.93
CA TYR A 244 11.95 10.73 1.65
C TYR A 244 11.70 10.70 0.14
N THR A 245 10.50 10.30 -0.28
CA THR A 245 10.05 10.56 -1.66
C THR A 245 9.82 12.07 -1.85
N SER A 246 9.84 12.54 -3.09
CA SER A 246 9.62 13.95 -3.41
C SER A 246 8.25 14.46 -2.93
N GLU A 247 7.22 13.62 -2.86
CA GLU A 247 5.87 14.05 -2.42
C GLU A 247 5.79 14.30 -0.91
N VAL A 248 6.69 13.71 -0.11
CA VAL A 248 6.67 13.81 1.36
C VAL A 248 7.75 14.75 1.88
N ALA A 249 8.83 14.96 1.12
CA ALA A 249 10.02 15.69 1.53
C ALA A 249 9.72 17.11 2.05
N ASP A 250 8.89 17.89 1.36
CA ASP A 250 8.59 19.27 1.75
C ASP A 250 7.81 19.34 3.08
N SER A 251 6.87 18.42 3.27
CA SER A 251 6.11 18.30 4.53
C SER A 251 7.05 17.90 5.68
N ALA A 252 7.92 16.91 5.45
CA ALA A 252 8.91 16.47 6.43
C ALA A 252 9.89 17.58 6.82
N LEU A 253 10.40 18.32 5.83
CA LEU A 253 11.32 19.44 6.05
C LEU A 253 10.66 20.52 6.89
N LYS A 254 9.42 20.89 6.57
CA LYS A 254 8.65 21.88 7.34
C LYS A 254 8.45 21.46 8.79
N ILE A 255 8.10 20.19 9.04
CA ILE A 255 7.94 19.66 10.40
C ILE A 255 9.24 19.78 11.21
N LEU A 256 10.39 19.49 10.58
CA LEU A 256 11.69 19.57 11.24
C LEU A 256 12.14 21.01 11.49
N ASP A 257 11.85 21.92 10.55
CA ASP A 257 12.15 23.35 10.69
C ASP A 257 11.32 23.99 11.81
N GLU A 258 10.01 23.70 11.84
CA GLU A 258 9.08 24.18 12.88
C GLU A 258 9.39 23.62 14.28
N ALA A 259 10.10 22.50 14.37
CA ALA A 259 10.53 21.95 15.66
C ALA A 259 11.57 22.85 16.36
N GLY A 260 12.25 23.75 15.63
CA GLY A 260 13.18 24.73 16.20
C GLY A 260 14.39 24.11 16.91
N LEU A 261 14.78 22.89 16.52
CA LEU A 261 15.89 22.19 17.15
C LEU A 261 17.23 22.87 16.78
N PRO A 262 18.17 23.01 17.74
CA PRO A 262 19.47 23.63 17.51
C PRO A 262 20.35 22.82 16.53
N GLY A 263 20.38 23.27 15.27
CA GLY A 263 21.13 22.66 14.19
C GLY A 263 20.91 23.37 12.85
N GLU A 264 21.47 22.82 11.79
CA GLU A 264 21.27 23.31 10.41
C GLU A 264 20.56 22.24 9.57
N LEU A 265 19.48 22.63 8.89
CA LEU A 265 18.75 21.79 7.94
C LEU A 265 19.20 22.06 6.50
N ARG A 266 19.44 21.01 5.72
CA ARG A 266 19.69 21.10 4.28
C ARG A 266 18.88 20.07 3.53
N LEU A 267 18.31 20.47 2.39
CA LEU A 267 17.60 19.58 1.48
C LEU A 267 18.47 19.29 0.25
N ARG A 268 18.66 18.02 -0.06
CA ARG A 268 19.29 17.56 -1.30
C ARG A 268 18.28 16.79 -2.14
N GLN A 269 18.24 17.07 -3.43
CA GLN A 269 17.30 16.48 -4.39
C GLN A 269 18.05 15.78 -5.52
N GLY A 270 17.33 15.06 -6.39
CA GLY A 270 17.90 14.36 -7.53
C GLY A 270 18.74 13.14 -7.15
N LEU A 271 18.43 12.52 -6.01
CA LEU A 271 19.07 11.30 -5.55
C LEU A 271 18.19 10.09 -5.88
N ALA A 272 18.80 8.91 -5.87
CA ALA A 272 18.10 7.64 -5.97
C ALA A 272 18.38 6.80 -4.72
N LEU A 273 17.36 6.09 -4.25
CA LEU A 273 17.49 5.10 -3.18
C LEU A 273 17.60 3.71 -3.80
N VAL A 274 18.61 2.93 -3.39
CA VAL A 274 18.72 1.50 -3.69
C VAL A 274 18.61 0.73 -2.38
N ALA A 275 17.78 -0.31 -2.36
CA ALA A 275 17.50 -1.12 -1.18
C ALA A 275 17.45 -2.61 -1.54
#